data_AF-A0A3A6QEL2-F1
#
_entry.id   AF-A0A3A6QEL2-F1
#
_cell.length_a   1.000
_cell.length_b   1.000
_cell.length_c   1.000
_cell.angle_alpha   90.00
_cell.angle_beta   90.00
_cell.angle_gamma   90.00
#
_symmetry.space_group_name_H-M   'P 1'
#
loop_
_entity.id
_entity.type
_entity.pdbx_description
1 polymer ?
#
loop_
_entity_poly.entity_id
_entity_poly.type
_entity_poly.pdbx_seq_one_letter_code
_entity_poly.pdbx_strand_id
1 'polypeptide(L)' 'MADPVDSDVESPADDDSEWQFSIDAVGPDAEDDPDDTIIEPESISLEHATFVVLGVLLTLGVVVTGL' A
#
# COMPACT_ATOMS: atom_id res chain seq x y z
N MET A 1 20.25 32.56 -26.71
CA MET A 1 20.63 31.55 -25.71
C MET A 1 19.38 30.76 -25.41
N ALA A 2 19.28 29.54 -25.91
CA ALA A 2 18.21 28.61 -25.59
C ALA A 2 18.82 27.58 -24.63
N ASP A 3 18.25 27.44 -23.44
CA ASP A 3 18.62 26.40 -22.48
C ASP A 3 18.25 25.03 -23.08
N PRO A 4 19.21 24.09 -23.24
CA PRO A 4 18.88 22.72 -23.56
C PRO A 4 18.29 22.08 -22.31
N VAL A 5 16.96 22.12 -22.21
CA VAL A 5 16.20 21.19 -21.36
C VAL A 5 16.13 19.86 -22.10
N ASP A 6 17.28 19.18 -22.20
CA ASP A 6 17.38 17.80 -22.67
C ASP A 6 17.76 16.96 -21.44
N SER A 7 16.77 16.31 -20.83
CA SER A 7 16.54 14.87 -20.99
C SER A 7 17.48 13.95 -20.20
N ASP A 8 18.32 14.47 -19.30
CA ASP A 8 19.09 13.63 -18.36
C ASP A 8 18.25 13.13 -17.17
N VAL A 9 17.11 12.49 -17.44
CA VAL A 9 16.71 11.33 -16.64
C VAL A 9 17.12 10.11 -17.47
N GLU A 10 18.42 9.99 -17.71
CA GLU A 10 19.03 8.68 -17.66
C GLU A 10 18.89 8.28 -16.19
N SER A 11 17.88 7.46 -15.85
CA SER A 11 17.96 6.66 -14.63
C SER A 11 18.69 5.39 -15.04
N PRO A 12 20.03 5.33 -14.95
CA PRO A 12 20.72 4.07 -15.11
C PRO A 12 20.26 3.18 -13.97
N ALA A 13 19.55 2.11 -14.32
CA ALA A 13 19.31 0.93 -13.49
C ALA A 13 19.36 1.18 -11.98
N ASP A 14 18.19 1.36 -11.35
CA ASP A 14 18.02 1.17 -9.92
C ASP A 14 18.27 -0.32 -9.54
N ASP A 15 19.48 -0.82 -9.82
CA ASP A 15 20.00 -2.15 -9.47
C ASP A 15 20.47 -2.19 -8.00
N ASP A 16 20.30 -1.08 -7.26
CA ASP A 16 20.50 -0.96 -5.81
C ASP A 16 19.17 -0.91 -5.03
N SER A 17 18.03 -1.14 -5.68
CA SER A 17 16.73 -1.06 -5.01
C SER A 17 16.50 -2.33 -4.18
N GLU A 18 16.34 -2.16 -2.87
CA GLU A 18 15.96 -3.20 -1.90
C GLU A 18 14.61 -3.90 -2.24
N TRP A 19 13.88 -3.33 -3.19
CA TRP A 19 12.57 -3.77 -3.63
C TRP A 19 12.68 -4.72 -4.83
N GLN A 20 11.88 -5.78 -4.78
CA GLN A 20 11.89 -6.86 -5.79
C GLN A 20 11.48 -6.38 -7.21
N PHE A 21 10.75 -5.27 -7.33
CA PHE A 21 10.22 -4.76 -8.60
C PHE A 21 10.44 -3.25 -8.75
N SER A 22 10.69 -2.80 -9.98
CA SER A 22 10.74 -1.37 -10.34
C SER A 22 9.34 -0.77 -10.45
N ILE A 23 9.24 0.56 -10.36
CA ILE A 23 7.94 1.26 -10.40
C ILE A 23 7.19 1.05 -11.73
N ASP A 24 7.93 0.97 -12.83
CA ASP A 24 7.37 0.72 -14.16
C ASP A 24 6.87 -0.72 -14.34
N ALA A 25 7.32 -1.65 -13.49
CA ALA A 25 6.94 -3.05 -13.53
C ALA A 25 5.68 -3.39 -12.72
N VAL A 26 5.07 -2.42 -12.00
CA VAL A 26 3.90 -2.64 -11.11
C VAL A 26 2.66 -1.81 -11.48
N GLY A 27 2.51 -1.46 -12.76
CA GLY A 27 1.40 -0.66 -13.30
C GLY A 27 0.28 -1.48 -13.98
N PRO A 28 -0.78 -0.82 -14.48
CA PRO A 28 -1.84 -1.49 -15.25
C PRO A 28 -1.35 -2.08 -16.59
N ASP A 29 -0.20 -1.61 -17.08
CA ASP A 29 0.49 -2.11 -18.27
C ASP A 29 1.59 -3.14 -17.92
N ALA A 30 1.72 -3.53 -16.64
CA ALA A 30 2.67 -4.56 -16.22
C ALA A 30 2.31 -5.91 -16.86
N GLU A 31 3.33 -6.74 -17.06
CA GLU A 31 3.11 -8.13 -17.47
C GLU A 31 2.32 -8.84 -16.36
N ASP A 32 1.23 -9.52 -16.73
CA ASP A 32 0.46 -10.35 -15.80
C ASP A 32 1.39 -11.37 -15.13
N ASP A 33 1.41 -11.37 -13.79
CA ASP A 33 2.13 -12.37 -13.04
C ASP A 33 1.42 -13.73 -13.22
N PRO A 34 2.12 -14.82 -13.62
CA PRO A 34 1.49 -16.13 -13.74
C PRO A 34 0.91 -16.65 -12.41
N ASP A 35 1.33 -16.06 -11.28
CA ASP A 35 0.83 -16.28 -9.92
C ASP A 35 -0.11 -15.16 -9.44
N ASP A 36 -0.76 -14.41 -10.34
CA ASP A 36 -1.81 -13.38 -10.05
C ASP A 36 -3.09 -14.01 -9.46
N THR A 37 -2.92 -14.79 -8.39
CA THR A 37 -3.97 -15.05 -7.44
C THR A 37 -4.26 -13.73 -6.75
N ILE A 38 -5.43 -13.15 -7.04
CA ILE A 38 -6.03 -12.08 -6.25
C ILE A 38 -5.81 -12.41 -4.77
N ILE A 39 -5.01 -11.61 -4.06
CA ILE A 39 -4.75 -11.84 -2.65
C ILE A 39 -6.04 -11.52 -1.90
N GLU A 40 -6.78 -12.57 -1.57
CA GLU A 40 -7.96 -12.46 -0.72
C GLU A 40 -7.51 -12.09 0.69
N PRO A 41 -8.12 -11.06 1.30
CA PRO A 41 -7.81 -10.73 2.67
C PRO A 41 -8.12 -11.95 3.56
N GLU A 42 -7.25 -12.21 4.53
CA GLU A 42 -7.50 -13.24 5.51
C GLU A 42 -8.80 -12.93 6.28
N SER A 43 -9.54 -13.98 6.62
CA SER A 43 -10.72 -13.84 7.46
C SER A 43 -10.34 -13.33 8.84
N ILE A 44 -11.10 -12.37 9.38
CA ILE A 44 -10.84 -11.85 10.71
C ILE A 44 -11.01 -12.94 11.78
N SER A 45 -9.99 -13.13 12.62
CA SER A 45 -10.09 -14.02 13.77
C SER A 45 -10.92 -13.37 14.90
N LEU A 46 -11.37 -14.19 15.85
CA LEU A 46 -12.13 -13.71 17.00
C LEU A 46 -11.27 -12.75 17.84
N GLU A 47 -10.01 -13.09 18.08
CA GLU A 47 -9.05 -12.27 18.82
C GLU A 47 -8.96 -10.85 18.24
N HIS A 48 -8.84 -10.73 16.92
CA HIS A 48 -8.78 -9.43 16.25
C HIS A 48 -10.10 -8.66 16.33
N ALA A 49 -11.24 -9.34 16.18
CA ALA A 49 -12.56 -8.72 16.30
C ALA A 49 -12.80 -8.11 17.70
N THR A 50 -12.22 -8.69 18.75
CA THR A 50 -12.37 -8.14 20.11
C THR A 50 -11.83 -6.73 20.25
N PHE A 51 -10.70 -6.40 19.61
CA PHE A 51 -10.12 -5.06 19.67
C PHE A 51 -11.03 -4.01 19.04
N VAL A 52 -11.69 -4.36 17.93
CA VAL A 52 -12.66 -3.48 17.27
C VAL A 52 -13.85 -3.23 18.20
N VAL A 53 -14.41 -4.28 18.80
CA VAL A 53 -15.52 -4.18 19.74
C VAL A 53 -15.15 -3.31 20.96
N LEU A 54 -13.96 -3.53 21.53
CA LEU A 54 -13.46 -2.74 22.65
C LEU A 54 -13.32 -1.25 22.29
N GLY A 55 -12.78 -0.94 21.10
CA GLY A 55 -12.67 0.43 20.61
C GLY A 55 -14.03 1.12 20.44
N VAL A 56 -15.01 0.40 19.89
CA VAL A 56 -16.39 0.89 19.75
C VAL A 56 -17.01 1.15 21.12
N LEU A 57 -16.91 0.20 22.05
CA LEU A 57 -17.44 0.35 23.41
C LEU A 57 -16.81 1.53 24.16
N LEU A 58 -15.49 1.70 24.05
CA LEU A 58 -14.78 2.83 24.65
C LEU A 58 -15.28 4.15 24.04
N THR A 59 -15.37 4.23 22.71
CA THR A 59 -15.84 5.42 22.01
C THR A 59 -17.27 5.79 22.44
N LEU A 60 -18.17 4.82 22.47
CA LEU A 60 -19.54 5.02 22.94
C LEU A 60 -19.57 5.46 24.40
N GLY A 61 -18.73 4.86 25.26
CA GLY A 61 -18.59 5.26 26.66
C GLY A 61 -18.16 6.72 26.81
N VAL A 62 -17.16 7.16 26.04
CA VAL A 62 -16.70 8.55 26.03
C VAL A 62 -17.80 9.49 25.54
N VAL A 63 -18.50 9.15 24.46
CA VAL A 63 -19.59 9.99 23.92
C VAL A 63 -20.74 10.12 24.91
N VAL A 64 -21.15 9.03 25.56
CA VAL A 64 -22.25 9.03 26.54
C VAL A 64 -21.90 9.78 27.82
N THR A 65 -20.64 9.73 28.26
CA THR A 65 -20.21 10.37 29.51
C THR A 65 -19.68 11.80 29.34
N GLY A 66 -19.27 12.18 28.12
CA GLY A 66 -18.69 13.48 27.79
C GLY A 66 -19.65 14.47 27.13
N LEU A 67 -20.87 14.04 26.77
CA LEU A 67 -21.97 14.92 26.30
C LEU A 67 -22.78 15.46 27.48
#